data_AF-A0A660S1R2-F1
#
_entry.id   AF-A0A660S1R2-F1
#
_cell.length_a   1.000
_cell.length_b   1.000
_cell.length_c   1.000
_cell.angle_alpha   90.00
_cell.angle_beta   90.00
_cell.angle_gamma   90.00
#
_symmetry.space_group_name_H-M   'P 1'
#
loop_
_entity.id
_entity.type
_entity.pdbx_description
1 polymer ?
#
loop_
_entity_poly.entity_id
_entity_poly.type
_entity_poly.pdbx_seq_one_letter_code
_entity_poly.pdbx_strand_id
1 'polypeptide(L)'
;MNDNQKNVVKKLRSLLRSAEKFVQDLDELIRLIESQKKENQRKRVSTSRKETQPNSEELSVNRLREKTRDETEKILKSATQKHLSKLFRELGGSSRDARKKKDFLIDRILWSLYDFEEGHNILKKTKE
;
A
#
# COMPACT_ATOMS: atom_id res chain seq x y z
N MET A 1 -23.22 56.58 14.21
CA MET A 1 -22.43 55.55 13.51
C MET A 1 -22.41 55.89 12.03
N ASN A 2 -21.23 56.17 11.47
CA ASN A 2 -21.09 56.79 10.15
C ASN A 2 -21.35 55.77 9.02
N ASP A 3 -21.81 56.18 7.84
CA ASP A 3 -22.27 55.24 6.79
C ASP A 3 -21.16 54.32 6.26
N ASN A 4 -19.91 54.76 6.32
CA ASN A 4 -18.74 53.91 6.06
C ASN A 4 -18.63 52.73 7.05
N GLN A 5 -18.94 52.94 8.33
CA GLN A 5 -18.90 51.87 9.34
C GLN A 5 -20.02 50.84 9.10
N LYS A 6 -21.21 51.28 8.65
CA LYS A 6 -22.31 50.38 8.31
C LYS A 6 -21.97 49.48 7.11
N ASN A 7 -21.29 50.02 6.09
CA ASN A 7 -20.85 49.27 4.92
C ASN A 7 -19.79 48.21 5.25
N VAL A 8 -18.83 48.55 6.13
CA VAL A 8 -17.81 47.60 6.60
C VAL A 8 -18.45 46.45 7.38
N VAL A 9 -19.38 46.74 8.31
CA VAL A 9 -20.10 45.71 9.07
C VAL A 9 -20.92 44.81 8.15
N LYS A 10 -21.54 45.38 7.09
CA LYS A 10 -22.29 44.60 6.09
C LYS A 10 -21.38 43.64 5.31
N LYS A 11 -20.18 44.09 4.90
CA LYS A 11 -19.17 43.24 4.23
C LYS A 11 -18.62 42.15 5.15
N LEU A 12 -18.34 42.47 6.41
CA LEU A 12 -17.88 41.48 7.40
C LEU A 12 -18.94 40.39 7.62
N ARG A 13 -20.22 40.77 7.71
CA ARG A 13 -21.33 39.81 7.82
C ARG A 13 -21.52 38.94 6.58
N SER A 14 -21.23 39.44 5.38
CA SER A 14 -21.27 38.61 4.17
C SER A 14 -20.09 37.65 4.10
N LEU A 15 -18.90 38.08 4.54
CA LEU A 15 -17.71 37.23 4.60
C LEU A 15 -17.88 36.11 5.63
N LEU A 16 -18.40 36.42 6.82
CA LEU A 16 -18.69 35.41 7.85
C LEU A 16 -19.68 34.36 7.34
N ARG A 17 -20.77 34.78 6.68
CA ARG A 17 -21.73 33.85 6.07
C ARG A 17 -21.12 32.99 4.97
N SER A 18 -20.17 33.54 4.20
CA SER A 18 -19.45 32.78 3.19
C SER A 18 -18.51 31.75 3.82
N ALA A 19 -17.86 32.10 4.93
CA ALA A 19 -17.00 31.18 5.67
C ALA A 19 -17.82 30.05 6.32
N GLU A 20 -18.99 30.36 6.89
CA GLU A 20 -19.92 29.36 7.43
C GLU A 20 -20.38 28.36 6.37
N LYS A 21 -20.74 28.84 5.17
CA LYS A 21 -21.08 27.96 4.03
C LYS A 21 -19.91 27.08 3.63
N PHE A 22 -18.71 27.65 3.54
CA PHE A 22 -17.52 26.88 3.19
C PHE A 22 -17.22 25.76 4.20
N VAL A 23 -17.41 26.01 5.49
CA VAL A 23 -17.28 24.97 6.53
C VAL A 23 -18.34 23.88 6.36
N GLN A 24 -19.59 24.24 6.04
CA GLN A 24 -20.66 23.27 5.75
C GLN A 24 -20.33 22.40 4.52
N ASP A 25 -19.80 22.99 3.46
CA ASP A 25 -19.38 22.27 2.26
C ASP A 25 -18.23 21.30 2.57
N LEU A 26 -17.28 21.69 3.43
CA LEU A 26 -16.21 20.80 3.90
C LEU A 26 -16.73 19.62 4.71
N ASP A 27 -17.69 19.85 5.63
CA ASP A 27 -18.32 18.78 6.40
C ASP A 27 -19.09 17.80 5.51
N GLU A 28 -19.75 18.29 4.46
CA GLU A 28 -20.43 17.45 3.47
C GLU A 28 -19.43 16.59 2.68
N LEU A 29 -18.30 17.18 2.25
CA LEU A 29 -17.23 16.44 1.58
C LEU A 29 -16.60 15.37 2.50
N ILE A 30 -16.37 15.69 3.78
CA ILE A 30 -15.88 14.72 4.76
C ILE A 30 -16.87 13.56 4.91
N ARG A 31 -18.18 13.84 5.03
CA ARG A 31 -19.24 12.80 5.09
C ARG A 31 -19.30 11.96 3.82
N LEU A 32 -19.08 12.55 2.65
CA LEU A 32 -19.01 11.82 1.38
C LEU A 32 -17.79 10.89 1.33
N ILE A 33 -16.62 11.35 1.79
CA ILE A 33 -15.41 10.51 1.87
C ILE A 33 -15.62 9.34 2.86
N GLU A 34 -16.23 9.60 4.02
CA GLU A 34 -16.52 8.56 5.01
C GLU A 34 -17.56 7.54 4.53
N SER A 35 -18.59 7.99 3.81
CA SER A 35 -19.60 7.09 3.24
C SER A 35 -19.02 6.21 2.13
N GLN A 36 -18.15 6.73 1.27
CA GLN A 36 -17.41 5.94 0.27
C GLN A 36 -16.44 4.93 0.92
N LYS A 37 -15.81 5.29 2.05
CA LYS A 37 -14.97 4.36 2.81
C LYS A 37 -15.77 3.19 3.38
N LYS A 38 -17.02 3.41 3.81
CA LYS A 38 -17.95 2.37 4.29
C LYS A 38 -18.51 1.51 3.15
N GLU A 39 -18.80 2.09 1.99
CA GLU A 39 -19.28 1.33 0.81
C GLU A 39 -18.19 0.38 0.26
N ASN A 40 -16.94 0.82 0.24
CA ASN A 40 -15.79 -0.02 -0.15
C ASN A 40 -15.46 -1.12 0.87
N GLN A 41 -15.96 -1.03 2.10
CA GLN A 41 -15.88 -2.13 3.06
C GLN A 41 -17.00 -3.16 2.84
N ARG A 42 -18.22 -2.75 2.48
CA ARG A 42 -19.33 -3.70 2.24
C ARG A 42 -19.14 -4.56 0.98
N LYS A 43 -18.50 -4.03 -0.07
CA LYS A 43 -18.13 -4.84 -1.26
C LYS A 43 -16.97 -5.82 -1.02
N ARG A 44 -16.32 -5.80 0.14
CA ARG A 44 -15.21 -6.71 0.50
C ARG A 44 -15.62 -7.82 1.49
N VAL A 45 -16.86 -7.85 1.99
CA VAL A 45 -17.28 -8.77 3.05
C VAL A 45 -17.85 -10.11 2.55
N SER A 46 -18.04 -10.32 1.23
CA SER A 46 -18.53 -11.61 0.70
C SER A 46 -17.44 -12.64 0.32
N THR A 47 -16.16 -12.36 0.57
CA THR A 47 -15.08 -13.37 0.42
C THR A 47 -14.09 -13.29 1.58
N SER A 48 -14.60 -13.39 2.81
CA SER A 48 -13.77 -13.62 4.00
C SER A 48 -13.55 -15.11 4.22
N ARG A 49 -12.59 -15.70 3.50
CA ARG A 49 -11.72 -16.70 4.14
C ARG A 49 -10.55 -15.93 4.74
N LYS A 50 -10.50 -15.91 6.06
CA LYS A 50 -9.40 -15.42 6.88
C LYS A 50 -8.10 -16.07 6.40
N GLU A 51 -7.33 -15.36 5.59
CA GLU A 51 -5.88 -15.53 5.56
C GLU A 51 -5.32 -14.25 6.15
N THR A 52 -4.76 -14.39 7.35
CA THR A 52 -3.98 -13.39 8.07
C THR A 52 -3.08 -12.67 7.08
N GLN A 53 -3.41 -11.42 6.73
CA GLN A 53 -2.48 -10.60 5.96
C GLN A 53 -1.27 -10.36 6.85
N PRO A 54 -0.05 -10.78 6.45
CA PRO A 54 1.14 -10.42 7.19
C PRO A 54 1.23 -8.90 7.22
N ASN A 55 1.44 -8.33 8.41
CA ASN A 55 1.66 -6.90 8.57
C ASN A 55 2.79 -6.48 7.61
N SER A 56 2.69 -5.29 7.02
CA SER A 56 3.69 -4.76 6.08
C SER A 56 5.14 -4.80 6.59
N GLU A 57 5.35 -4.95 7.91
CA GLU A 57 6.66 -5.11 8.55
C GLU A 57 7.24 -6.53 8.42
N GLU A 58 6.43 -7.59 8.35
CA GLU A 58 6.88 -8.98 8.18
C GLU A 58 7.42 -9.26 6.77
N LEU A 59 7.00 -8.48 5.78
CA LEU A 59 7.42 -8.58 4.38
C LEU A 59 8.64 -7.68 4.09
N SER A 60 9.56 -7.58 5.02
CA SER A 60 10.85 -6.90 4.81
C SER A 60 11.91 -7.92 4.43
N VAL A 61 12.78 -7.60 3.46
CA VAL A 61 13.85 -8.52 2.99
C VAL A 61 14.68 -9.10 4.15
N ASN A 62 15.03 -8.29 5.14
CA ASN A 62 15.82 -8.73 6.29
C ASN A 62 15.08 -9.78 7.16
N ARG A 63 13.77 -9.59 7.38
CA ARG A 63 12.93 -10.54 8.14
C ARG A 63 12.74 -11.86 7.39
N LEU A 64 12.66 -11.80 6.05
CA LEU A 64 12.53 -13.01 5.24
C LEU A 64 13.81 -13.85 5.25
N ARG A 65 15.00 -13.21 5.30
CA ARG A 65 16.28 -13.93 5.41
C ARG A 65 16.45 -14.70 6.72
N GLU A 66 15.79 -14.27 7.79
CA GLU A 66 15.81 -14.97 9.09
C GLU A 66 14.91 -16.22 9.11
N LYS A 67 14.04 -16.39 8.11
CA LYS A 67 13.08 -17.49 8.01
C LYS A 67 13.57 -18.57 7.06
N THR A 68 13.04 -19.77 7.22
CA THR A 68 13.29 -20.87 6.27
C THR A 68 12.58 -20.64 4.94
N ARG A 69 13.07 -21.27 3.87
CA ARG A 69 12.49 -21.19 2.52
C ARG A 69 10.99 -21.49 2.51
N ASP A 70 10.58 -22.55 3.20
CA ASP A 70 9.18 -22.99 3.27
C ASP A 70 8.27 -22.00 4.01
N GLU A 71 8.78 -21.39 5.08
CA GLU A 71 8.05 -20.34 5.81
C GLU A 71 7.92 -19.07 4.97
N THR A 72 8.99 -18.67 4.29
CA THR A 72 8.98 -17.53 3.37
C THR A 72 8.03 -17.76 2.21
N GLU A 73 7.99 -18.96 1.63
CA GLU A 73 7.04 -19.30 0.57
C GLU A 73 5.59 -19.15 1.05
N LYS A 74 5.25 -19.64 2.25
CA LYS A 74 3.92 -19.48 2.85
C LYS A 74 3.55 -18.01 3.04
N ILE A 75 4.47 -17.20 3.53
CA ILE A 75 4.29 -15.75 3.73
C ILE A 75 4.11 -15.02 2.39
N LEU A 76 4.88 -15.38 1.36
CA LEU A 76 4.76 -14.78 0.03
C LEU A 76 3.47 -15.18 -0.68
N LYS A 77 2.98 -16.42 -0.44
CA LYS A 77 1.67 -16.87 -0.95
C LYS A 77 0.51 -16.09 -0.33
N SER A 78 0.58 -15.70 0.93
CA SER A 78 -0.45 -14.84 1.57
C SER A 78 -0.27 -13.35 1.26
N ALA A 79 0.89 -12.93 0.76
CA ALA A 79 1.16 -11.54 0.43
C ALA A 79 0.35 -11.02 -0.77
N THR A 80 0.04 -9.72 -0.76
CA THR A 80 -0.62 -9.08 -1.90
C THR A 80 0.35 -8.84 -3.06
N GLN A 81 -0.17 -8.76 -4.29
CA GLN A 81 0.62 -8.40 -5.48
C GLN A 81 1.45 -7.12 -5.30
N LYS A 82 0.90 -6.09 -4.65
CA LYS A 82 1.59 -4.81 -4.39
C LYS A 82 2.84 -5.02 -3.53
N HIS A 83 2.72 -5.82 -2.47
CA HIS A 83 3.85 -6.12 -1.59
C HIS A 83 4.90 -6.98 -2.29
N LEU A 84 4.50 -8.00 -3.04
CA LEU A 84 5.43 -8.82 -3.83
C LEU A 84 6.18 -7.99 -4.88
N SER A 85 5.48 -7.08 -5.54
CA SER A 85 6.09 -6.17 -6.53
C SER A 85 7.13 -5.24 -5.88
N LYS A 86 6.84 -4.76 -4.67
CA LYS A 86 7.76 -3.92 -3.89
C LYS A 86 9.00 -4.73 -3.47
N LEU A 87 8.79 -5.91 -2.87
CA LEU A 87 9.86 -6.77 -2.41
C LEU A 87 10.77 -7.25 -3.55
N PHE A 88 10.18 -7.61 -4.70
CA PHE A 88 10.94 -7.98 -5.90
C PHE A 88 11.84 -6.84 -6.40
N ARG A 89 11.39 -5.58 -6.30
CA ARG A 89 12.22 -4.41 -6.65
C ARG A 89 13.31 -4.14 -5.62
N GLU A 90 13.01 -4.32 -4.33
CA GLU A 90 14.02 -4.21 -3.25
C GLU A 90 15.15 -5.23 -3.43
N LEU A 91 14.85 -6.42 -3.98
CA LEU A 91 15.82 -7.45 -4.36
C LEU A 91 16.52 -7.21 -5.71
N GLY A 92 16.35 -6.03 -6.32
CA GLY A 92 17.02 -5.66 -7.57
C GLY A 92 16.28 -6.05 -8.86
N GLY A 93 15.04 -6.53 -8.76
CA GLY A 93 14.20 -6.86 -9.91
C GLY A 93 13.74 -5.63 -10.71
N SER A 94 13.59 -5.81 -12.03
CA SER A 94 13.14 -4.72 -12.92
C SER A 94 11.70 -4.29 -12.65
N SER A 95 11.43 -2.99 -12.74
CA SER A 95 10.06 -2.44 -12.63
C SER A 95 9.09 -3.00 -13.67
N ARG A 96 9.58 -3.44 -14.83
CA ARG A 96 8.79 -4.10 -15.87
C ARG A 96 8.35 -5.50 -15.42
N ASP A 97 9.27 -6.25 -14.83
CA ASP A 97 9.02 -7.61 -14.35
C ASP A 97 8.20 -7.63 -13.06
N ALA A 98 8.24 -6.57 -12.26
CA ALA A 98 7.40 -6.41 -11.07
C ALA A 98 5.88 -6.43 -11.38
N ARG A 99 5.48 -6.30 -12.65
CA ARG A 99 4.06 -6.39 -13.09
C ARG A 99 3.63 -7.79 -13.49
N LYS A 100 4.54 -8.77 -13.46
CA LYS A 100 4.26 -10.16 -13.82
C LYS A 100 3.36 -10.84 -12.78
N LYS A 101 2.87 -12.03 -13.12
CA LYS A 101 1.99 -12.84 -12.28
C LYS A 101 2.59 -13.08 -10.90
N LYS A 102 1.72 -13.32 -9.92
CA LYS A 102 2.09 -13.53 -8.51
C LYS A 102 3.12 -14.65 -8.35
N ASP A 103 2.87 -15.80 -8.99
CA ASP A 103 3.73 -16.99 -8.92
C ASP A 103 5.16 -16.68 -9.40
N PHE A 104 5.27 -15.95 -10.52
CA PHE A 104 6.57 -15.51 -11.04
C PHE A 104 7.35 -14.65 -10.03
N LEU A 105 6.66 -13.75 -9.32
CA LEU A 105 7.30 -12.90 -8.31
C LEU A 105 7.75 -13.75 -7.12
N ILE A 106 6.92 -14.68 -6.65
CA ILE A 106 7.24 -15.56 -5.52
C ILE A 106 8.48 -16.38 -5.85
N ASP A 107 8.51 -17.06 -7.00
CA ASP A 107 9.63 -17.89 -7.42
C ASP A 107 10.92 -17.08 -7.51
N ARG A 108 10.86 -15.87 -8.08
CA ARG A 108 12.04 -15.02 -8.21
C ARG A 108 12.52 -14.45 -6.89
N ILE A 109 11.62 -14.13 -5.98
CA ILE A 109 11.95 -13.68 -4.63
C ILE A 109 12.65 -14.81 -3.87
N LEU A 110 12.08 -16.03 -3.89
CA LEU A 110 12.68 -17.20 -3.23
C LEU A 110 14.06 -17.52 -3.81
N TRP A 111 14.18 -17.53 -5.15
CA TRP A 111 15.45 -17.75 -5.82
C TRP A 111 16.50 -16.71 -5.43
N SER A 112 16.11 -15.43 -5.35
CA SER A 112 17.01 -14.35 -4.96
C SER A 112 17.43 -14.40 -3.49
N LEU A 113 16.58 -14.92 -2.60
CA LEU A 113 16.84 -14.95 -1.17
C LEU A 113 17.66 -16.16 -0.72
N TYR A 114 17.45 -17.32 -1.34
CA TYR A 114 18.03 -18.59 -0.89
C TYR A 114 18.91 -19.25 -1.94
N ASP A 115 18.47 -19.24 -3.21
CA ASP A 115 19.10 -20.05 -4.26
C ASP A 115 20.19 -19.29 -5.03
N PHE A 116 20.37 -17.99 -4.76
CA PHE A 116 21.33 -17.13 -5.46
C PHE A 116 22.79 -17.52 -5.16
N GLU A 117 23.10 -17.87 -3.90
CA GLU A 117 24.44 -18.34 -3.52
C GLU A 117 24.74 -19.75 -4.04
N GLU A 118 23.76 -20.64 -4.06
CA GLU A 118 23.90 -21.98 -4.66
C GLU A 118 24.16 -21.91 -6.17
N GLY A 119 23.41 -21.06 -6.89
CA GLY A 119 23.62 -20.86 -8.32
C GLY A 119 25.03 -20.34 -8.67
N HIS A 120 25.62 -19.50 -7.81
CA HIS A 120 26.96 -18.98 -8.00
C HIS A 120 28.07 -19.98 -7.65
N ASN A 121 27.84 -20.85 -6.66
CA ASN A 121 28.77 -21.91 -6.27
C ASN A 121 28.81 -23.07 -7.28
N ILE A 122 27.67 -23.41 -7.89
CA ILE A 122 27.61 -24.45 -8.95
C ILE A 122 28.40 -24.02 -10.19
N LEU A 123 28.32 -22.74 -10.58
CA LEU A 123 29.09 -22.17 -11.70
C LEU A 123 30.59 -22.05 -11.42
N LYS A 124 31.00 -21.95 -10.15
CA LYS A 124 32.41 -21.98 -9.77
C LYS A 124 32.99 -23.39 -9.78
N LYS A 125 32.23 -24.41 -9.32
CA LYS A 125 32.69 -25.81 -9.28
C LYS A 125 32.77 -26.52 -10.65
N THR A 126 32.17 -25.96 -11.69
CA THR A 126 32.25 -26.53 -13.06
C THR A 126 33.46 -26.02 -13.86
N LYS A 127 34.35 -25.25 -13.23
CA LYS A 127 35.59 -24.74 -13.83
C LYS A 127 36.88 -25.36 -13.28
N GLU A 128 36.78 -26.45 -12.50
CA GLU A 128 37.93 -27.27 -12.09
C GLU A 128 37.99 -28.57 -12.87
#